data_AF-A0A9Q0P7H0-F1
#
_entry.id   AF-A0A9Q0P7H0-F1
#
_cell.length_a   1.000
_cell.length_b   1.000
_cell.length_c   1.000
_cell.angle_alpha   90.00
_cell.angle_beta   90.00
_cell.angle_gamma   90.00
#
_symmetry.space_group_name_H-M   'P 1'
#
loop_
_entity.id
_entity.type
_entity.pdbx_description
1 polymer ?
#
loop_
_entity_poly.entity_id
_entity_poly.type
_entity_poly.pdbx_seq_one_letter_code
_entity_poly.pdbx_strand_id
1 'polypeptide(L)'
;MEYLTAVNDYTQSIDLDPTNATVLSNRSLCWMRLGQPDQALTDARACKELKPDWSKAWYREGSALRLLQRFEEAANSFYEGVRLDPENMELVKSFREAVDAGRKFHGKDQGKS
;
A
#
# COMPACT_ATOMS: atom_id res chain seq x y z
N MET A 1 -8.44 -6.20 -18.60
CA MET A 1 -7.50 -5.85 -19.67
C MET A 1 -6.82 -4.52 -19.37
N GLU A 2 -7.55 -3.43 -19.08
CA GLU A 2 -6.99 -2.10 -18.77
C GLU A 2 -5.83 -2.05 -17.75
N TYR A 3 -5.94 -2.73 -16.61
CA TYR A 3 -4.89 -2.64 -15.57
C TYR A 3 -3.57 -3.30 -15.97
N LEU A 4 -3.60 -4.34 -16.81
CA LEU A 4 -2.38 -5.01 -17.28
C LEU A 4 -1.65 -4.13 -18.30
N THR A 5 -2.40 -3.50 -19.21
CA THR A 5 -1.85 -2.51 -20.14
C THR A 5 -1.23 -1.35 -19.38
N ALA A 6 -1.92 -0.79 -18.38
CA ALA A 6 -1.38 0.29 -17.56
C ALA A 6 -0.09 -0.11 -16.81
N VAL A 7 0.00 -1.35 -16.31
CA VAL A 7 1.24 -1.86 -15.72
C VAL A 7 2.39 -1.84 -16.72
N ASN A 8 2.15 -2.26 -17.96
CA ASN A 8 3.19 -2.29 -18.99
C ASN A 8 3.64 -0.86 -19.33
N ASP A 9 2.70 0.07 -19.50
CA ASP A 9 3.00 1.48 -19.79
C ASP A 9 3.80 2.12 -18.65
N TYR A 10 3.40 1.88 -17.39
CA TYR A 10 4.16 2.38 -16.24
C TYR A 10 5.52 1.71 -16.10
N THR A 11 5.67 0.45 -16.50
CA THR A 11 6.97 -0.23 -16.50
C THR A 11 7.92 0.43 -17.49
N GLN A 12 7.47 0.69 -18.72
CA GLN A 12 8.26 1.43 -19.69
C GLN A 12 8.62 2.84 -19.18
N SER A 13 7.68 3.52 -18.52
CA SER A 13 7.94 4.83 -17.91
C SER A 13 8.99 4.77 -16.80
N ILE A 14 9.01 3.71 -15.99
CA ILE A 14 9.99 3.50 -14.90
C ILE A 14 11.36 3.15 -15.47
N ASP A 15 11.43 2.39 -16.56
CA ASP A 15 12.69 2.07 -17.25
C ASP A 15 13.35 3.35 -17.82
N LEU A 16 12.55 4.35 -18.20
CA LEU A 16 13.02 5.65 -18.66
C LEU A 16 13.39 6.61 -17.50
N ASP A 17 12.57 6.65 -16.45
CA ASP A 17 12.82 7.45 -15.25
C ASP A 17 12.37 6.69 -13.98
N PRO A 18 13.32 6.04 -13.26
CA PRO A 18 12.98 5.27 -12.07
C PRO A 18 12.70 6.13 -10.85
N THR A 19 12.88 7.45 -10.93
CA THR A 19 12.75 8.38 -9.79
C THR A 19 11.35 9.00 -9.68
N ASN A 20 10.45 8.66 -10.60
CA ASN A 20 9.08 9.16 -10.58
C ASN A 20 8.20 8.35 -9.61
N ALA A 21 8.18 8.78 -8.35
CA ALA A 21 7.35 8.19 -7.30
C ALA A 21 5.85 8.10 -7.67
N THR A 22 5.32 9.03 -8.48
CA THR A 22 3.91 9.00 -8.89
C THR A 22 3.61 7.79 -9.76
N VAL A 23 4.51 7.46 -10.69
CA VAL A 23 4.39 6.30 -11.59
C VAL A 23 4.44 5.01 -10.78
N LEU A 24 5.37 4.89 -9.83
CA LEU A 24 5.45 3.75 -8.91
C LEU A 24 4.16 3.60 -8.07
N SER A 25 3.63 4.69 -7.51
CA SER A 25 2.34 4.68 -6.80
C SER A 25 1.16 4.20 -7.68
N ASN A 26 1.16 4.58 -8.96
CA ASN A 26 0.10 4.19 -9.89
C ASN A 26 0.23 2.73 -10.31
N ARG A 27 1.45 2.25 -10.61
CA ARG A 27 1.71 0.84 -10.93
C ARG A 27 1.40 -0.06 -9.74
N SER A 28 1.75 0.36 -8.52
CA SER A 28 1.35 -0.31 -7.27
C SER A 28 -0.18 -0.50 -7.18
N LEU A 29 -0.96 0.54 -7.49
CA LEU A 29 -2.43 0.43 -7.53
C LEU A 29 -2.91 -0.58 -8.58
N CYS A 30 -2.34 -0.57 -9.78
CA CYS A 30 -2.68 -1.53 -10.82
C CYS A 30 -2.37 -2.97 -10.38
N TRP A 31 -1.23 -3.21 -9.75
CA TRP A 31 -0.89 -4.51 -9.18
C TRP A 31 -1.89 -4.98 -8.12
N MET A 32 -2.33 -4.08 -7.23
CA MET A 32 -3.41 -4.41 -6.27
C MET A 32 -4.71 -4.80 -6.98
N ARG A 33 -5.09 -4.08 -8.05
CA ARG A 33 -6.30 -4.39 -8.84
C ARG A 33 -6.19 -5.71 -9.61
N LEU A 34 -4.97 -6.14 -9.93
CA LEU A 34 -4.68 -7.42 -10.57
C LEU A 34 -4.52 -8.58 -9.56
N GLY A 35 -4.67 -8.33 -8.26
CA GLY A 35 -4.48 -9.36 -7.23
C GLY A 35 -3.03 -9.78 -7.04
N GLN A 36 -2.07 -8.88 -7.33
CA GLN A 36 -0.63 -9.09 -7.17
C GLN A 36 -0.07 -8.18 -6.06
N PRO A 37 -0.43 -8.41 -4.78
CA PRO A 37 -0.10 -7.49 -3.71
C PRO A 37 1.41 -7.42 -3.37
N ASP A 38 2.20 -8.47 -3.63
CA ASP A 38 3.66 -8.42 -3.46
C ASP A 38 4.36 -7.46 -4.43
N GLN A 39 3.92 -7.45 -5.69
CA GLN A 39 4.40 -6.49 -6.69
C GLN A 39 3.97 -5.06 -6.30
N ALA A 40 2.73 -4.92 -5.82
CA ALA A 40 2.24 -3.64 -5.32
C ALA A 40 3.05 -3.11 -4.14
N LEU A 41 3.46 -3.99 -3.22
CA LEU A 41 4.27 -3.64 -2.06
C LEU A 41 5.67 -3.16 -2.47
N THR A 42 6.29 -3.85 -3.43
CA THR A 42 7.59 -3.44 -3.98
C THR A 42 7.54 -2.02 -4.54
N ASP A 43 6.56 -1.73 -5.39
CA ASP A 43 6.40 -0.39 -5.97
C ASP A 43 6.04 0.67 -4.91
N ALA A 44 5.22 0.31 -3.92
CA ALA A 44 4.86 1.23 -2.84
C ALA A 44 6.07 1.61 -1.97
N ARG A 45 6.96 0.67 -1.70
CA ARG A 45 8.20 0.92 -0.94
C ARG A 45 9.17 1.79 -1.71
N ALA A 46 9.38 1.51 -2.99
CA ALA A 46 10.20 2.37 -3.85
C ALA A 46 9.62 3.81 -3.92
N CYS A 47 8.29 3.94 -4.04
CA CYS A 47 7.61 5.24 -3.98
C CYS A 47 7.88 5.98 -2.66
N LYS A 48 7.82 5.27 -1.52
CA LYS A 48 8.09 5.82 -0.19
C LYS A 48 9.56 6.21 0.00
N GLU A 49 10.50 5.42 -0.51
CA GLU A 49 11.93 5.74 -0.48
C GLU A 49 12.24 7.03 -1.24
N LEU A 50 11.57 7.25 -2.38
CA LEU A 50 11.72 8.46 -3.18
C LEU A 50 11.01 9.68 -2.58
N LYS A 51 9.86 9.48 -1.94
CA LYS A 51 9.05 10.55 -1.33
C LYS A 51 8.48 10.14 0.03
N PRO A 52 9.30 10.15 1.09
CA PRO A 52 8.88 9.72 2.43
C PRO A 52 7.88 10.69 3.09
N ASP A 53 7.80 11.93 2.61
CA ASP A 53 6.84 12.95 3.05
C ASP A 53 5.50 12.90 2.30
N TRP A 54 5.35 12.00 1.32
CA TRP A 54 4.12 11.86 0.55
C TRP A 54 3.18 10.84 1.18
N SER A 55 2.13 11.31 1.85
CA SER A 55 1.13 10.49 2.55
C SER A 55 0.54 9.36 1.67
N LYS A 56 0.42 9.58 0.36
CA LYS A 56 -0.06 8.58 -0.60
C LYS A 56 0.88 7.37 -0.74
N ALA A 57 2.19 7.54 -0.60
CA ALA A 57 3.15 6.44 -0.65
C ALA A 57 2.92 5.47 0.52
N TRP A 58 2.76 6.01 1.72
CA TRP A 58 2.39 5.28 2.94
C TRP A 58 1.04 4.58 2.82
N TYR A 59 0.04 5.25 2.23
CA TYR A 59 -1.26 4.62 1.95
C TYR A 59 -1.14 3.43 0.99
N ARG A 60 -0.30 3.52 -0.05
CA ARG A 60 -0.07 2.42 -1.00
C ARG A 60 0.58 1.22 -0.32
N GLU A 61 1.58 1.46 0.54
CA GLU A 61 2.25 0.40 1.28
C GLU A 61 1.28 -0.29 2.26
N GLY A 62 0.54 0.49 3.05
CA GLY A 62 -0.47 -0.04 3.97
C GLY A 62 -1.55 -0.84 3.25
N SER A 63 -1.97 -0.39 2.07
CA SER A 63 -2.96 -1.11 1.26
C SER A 63 -2.44 -2.45 0.74
N ALA A 64 -1.21 -2.49 0.23
CA ALA A 64 -0.58 -3.72 -0.22
C ALA A 64 -0.35 -4.71 0.93
N LEU A 65 0.16 -4.24 2.08
CA LEU A 65 0.34 -5.06 3.28
C LEU A 65 -0.99 -5.62 3.82
N ARG A 66 -2.07 -4.83 3.78
CA ARG A 66 -3.40 -5.29 4.17
C ARG A 66 -3.91 -6.41 3.26
N LEU A 67 -3.67 -6.33 1.96
CA LEU A 67 -4.00 -7.41 1.01
C LEU A 67 -3.17 -8.68 1.28
N LEU A 68 -1.94 -8.53 1.75
CA LEU A 68 -1.08 -9.63 2.22
C LEU A 68 -1.45 -10.14 3.63
N GLN A 69 -2.51 -9.61 4.25
CA GLN A 69 -2.92 -9.91 5.63
C GLN A 69 -1.85 -9.58 6.70
N ARG A 70 -0.88 -8.73 6.36
CA ARG A 70 0.15 -8.21 7.27
C ARG A 70 -0.40 -6.98 8.01
N PHE A 71 -1.42 -7.20 8.82
CA PHE A 71 -2.27 -6.13 9.36
C PHE A 71 -1.54 -5.16 10.30
N GLU A 72 -0.59 -5.64 11.10
CA GLU A 72 0.19 -4.79 12.00
C GLU A 72 1.10 -3.83 11.23
N GLU A 73 1.83 -4.34 10.23
CA GLU A 73 2.66 -3.50 9.36
C GLU A 73 1.82 -2.54 8.51
N ALA A 74 0.63 -2.98 8.08
CA ALA A 74 -0.31 -2.12 7.37
C ALA A 74 -0.78 -0.96 8.27
N ALA A 75 -1.13 -1.24 9.53
CA ALA A 75 -1.52 -0.22 10.49
C ALA A 75 -0.39 0.79 10.74
N ASN A 76 0.84 0.32 10.91
CA ASN A 76 2.00 1.21 11.06
C ASN A 76 2.17 2.12 9.83
N SER A 77 2.07 1.56 8.63
CA SER A 77 2.19 2.33 7.38
C SER A 77 1.09 3.39 7.26
N PHE A 78 -0.17 3.03 7.54
CA PHE A 78 -1.25 4.00 7.53
C PHE A 78 -1.10 5.07 8.61
N TYR A 79 -0.59 4.72 9.80
CA TYR A 79 -0.33 5.67 10.87
C TYR A 79 0.69 6.73 10.45
N GLU A 80 1.80 6.34 9.83
CA GLU A 80 2.77 7.30 9.28
C GLU A 80 2.14 8.20 8.20
N GLY A 81 1.28 7.64 7.35
CA GLY A 81 0.48 8.43 6.41
C GLY A 81 -0.42 9.46 7.10
N VAL A 82 -1.12 9.08 8.18
CA VAL A 82 -1.97 9.98 8.99
C VAL A 82 -1.14 11.07 9.67
N ARG A 83 0.10 10.78 10.09
CA ARG A 83 1.00 11.80 10.67
C ARG A 83 1.36 12.89 9.67
N LEU A 84 1.48 12.53 8.40
CA LEU A 84 1.79 13.47 7.31
C LEU A 84 0.55 14.24 6.84
N ASP A 85 -0.62 13.60 6.84
CA ASP A 85 -1.88 14.15 6.33
C ASP A 85 -3.05 13.75 7.24
N PRO A 86 -3.21 14.41 8.41
CA PRO A 86 -4.18 14.01 9.43
C PRO A 86 -5.64 14.29 9.05
N GLU A 87 -5.88 15.17 8.07
CA GLU A 87 -7.22 15.48 7.57
C GLU A 87 -7.71 14.47 6.51
N ASN A 88 -6.82 13.58 6.06
CA ASN A 88 -7.16 12.54 5.11
C ASN A 88 -7.96 11.41 5.76
N MET A 89 -9.28 11.54 5.67
CA MET A 89 -10.23 10.60 6.26
C MET A 89 -10.05 9.16 5.75
N GLU A 90 -9.57 8.96 4.53
CA GLU A 90 -9.33 7.63 3.97
C GLU A 90 -8.12 6.94 4.62
N LEU A 91 -7.06 7.69 4.92
CA LEU A 91 -5.92 7.22 5.71
C LEU A 91 -6.33 6.87 7.15
N VAL A 92 -7.09 7.76 7.81
CA VAL A 92 -7.58 7.53 9.18
C VAL A 92 -8.47 6.29 9.24
N LYS A 93 -9.37 6.13 8.26
CA LYS A 93 -10.24 4.96 8.15
C LYS A 93 -9.41 3.69 7.92
N SER A 94 -8.48 3.72 6.98
CA SER A 94 -7.64 2.56 6.65
C SER A 94 -6.76 2.11 7.82
N PHE A 95 -6.24 3.06 8.61
CA PHE A 95 -5.52 2.77 9.85
C PHE A 95 -6.40 2.00 10.84
N ARG A 96 -7.61 2.51 11.12
CA ARG A 96 -8.57 1.87 12.04
C ARG A 96 -8.95 0.47 11.58
N GLU A 97 -9.25 0.32 10.29
CA GLU A 97 -9.59 -0.98 9.68
C GLU A 97 -8.44 -1.98 9.80
N ALA A 98 -7.19 -1.55 9.59
CA ALA A 98 -6.02 -2.41 9.73
C ALA A 98 -5.81 -2.88 11.19
N VAL A 99 -5.95 -1.97 12.16
CA VAL A 99 -5.87 -2.32 13.59
C VAL A 99 -6.96 -3.33 13.98
N ASP A 100 -8.19 -3.10 13.55
CA ASP A 100 -9.31 -4.00 13.86
C ASP A 100 -9.17 -5.36 13.16
N ALA A 101 -8.64 -5.38 11.93
CA ALA A 101 -8.33 -6.62 11.23
C ALA A 101 -7.23 -7.42 11.95
N GLY A 102 -6.15 -6.77 12.41
CA GLY A 102 -5.09 -7.42 13.19
C GLY A 102 -5.59 -8.06 14.49
N ARG A 103 -6.44 -7.34 15.24
CA ARG A 103 -7.08 -7.88 16.46
C ARG A 103 -7.93 -9.12 16.17
N LYS A 104 -8.74 -9.08 15.12
CA LYS A 104 -9.60 -10.20 14.71
C LYS A 104 -8.80 -11.39 14.19
N PHE A 105 -7.68 -11.14 13.51
CA PHE A 105 -6.80 -12.18 13.00
C PHE A 105 -6.18 -12.97 14.15
N HIS A 106 -5.55 -12.28 15.11
CA HIS A 106 -4.96 -12.93 16.30
C HIS A 106 -6.01 -13.61 17.20
N GLY A 107 -7.22 -13.05 17.30
CA GLY A 107 -8.30 -13.65 18.10
C GLY A 107 -8.87 -14.96 17.52
N LYS A 108 -8.70 -15.22 16.21
CA LYS A 108 -9.15 -16.47 15.58
C LYS A 108 -8.15 -17.61 15.74
N ASP A 109 -6.86 -17.30 15.86
CA ASP A 109 -5.81 -18.31 16.00
C ASP A 109 -5.75 -18.89 17.42
N GLN A 110 -6.22 -18.16 18.43
CA GLN A 110 -6.29 -18.63 19.83
C GLN A 110 -7.52 -19.49 20.14
N GLY A 111 -8.46 -19.64 19.20
CA GLY A 111 -9.68 -20.44 19.36
C GLY A 111 -9.56 -21.91 18.93
N LYS A 112 -8.35 -22.35 18.54
CA LYS A 112 -8.05 -23.74 18.17
C LYS A 112 -7.03 -24.34 19.14
N SER A 113 -7.48 -24.70 20.34
CA SER A 113 -6.76 -25.58 21.26
C SER A 113 -7.77 -26.37 22.08
#